data_AF-A0A0R2JY85-F1
#
_entry.id   AF-A0A0R2JY85-F1
#
_cell.length_a   1.000
_cell.length_b   1.000
_cell.length_c   1.000
_cell.angle_alpha   90.00
_cell.angle_beta   90.00
_cell.angle_gamma   90.00
#
_symmetry.space_group_name_H-M   'P 1'
#
loop_
_entity.id
_entity.type
_entity.pdbx_description
1 polymer ?
#
loop_
_entity_poly.entity_id
_entity_poly.type
_entity_poly.pdbx_seq_one_letter_code
_entity_poly.pdbx_strand_id
1 'polypeptide(L)'
;MTYGTIATWRMAHEGVIKAQDILKKQGKAGDAVETLINTVEAYPYYKSVGYGGLPNEQGIVEMDAAYMDGDSFAIGAVSSWHSKRQTRCISSP
;
A
#
# COMPACT_ATOMS: atom_id res chain seq x y z
N MET A 1 -10.63 11.79 -19.77
CA MET A 1 -10.42 11.66 -18.32
C MET A 1 -8.93 11.71 -18.07
N THR A 2 -8.46 12.65 -17.26
CA THR A 2 -7.04 12.80 -16.94
C THR A 2 -6.77 12.05 -15.65
N TYR A 3 -5.80 11.14 -15.65
CA TYR A 3 -5.41 10.37 -14.46
C TYR A 3 -3.94 10.65 -14.12
N GLY A 4 -3.59 10.45 -12.85
CA GLY A 4 -2.20 10.54 -12.37
C GLY A 4 -2.00 9.59 -11.21
N THR A 5 -0.79 9.03 -11.10
CA THR A 5 -0.39 8.22 -9.95
C THR A 5 0.97 8.73 -9.48
N ILE A 6 1.06 8.99 -8.18
CA ILE A 6 2.29 9.41 -7.52
C ILE A 6 2.55 8.47 -6.36
N ALA A 7 3.82 8.11 -6.15
CA ALA A 7 4.24 7.30 -5.03
C ALA A 7 5.66 7.68 -4.62
N THR A 8 6.01 7.40 -3.37
CA THR A 8 7.30 7.77 -2.81
C THR A 8 8.35 6.70 -3.09
N TRP A 9 9.56 7.17 -3.42
CA TRP A 9 10.77 6.37 -3.66
C TRP A 9 10.76 5.48 -4.90
N ARG A 10 11.97 5.07 -5.33
CA ARG A 10 12.16 4.16 -6.48
C ARG A 10 11.47 2.80 -6.30
N MET A 11 11.34 2.33 -5.07
CA MET A 11 10.73 1.03 -4.75
C MET A 11 9.27 0.91 -5.22
N ALA A 12 8.58 2.04 -5.36
CA ALA A 12 7.19 2.07 -5.80
C ALA A 12 7.03 2.00 -7.33
N HIS A 13 8.11 2.10 -8.12
CA HIS A 13 8.05 2.17 -9.58
C HIS A 13 7.21 1.05 -10.20
N GLU A 14 7.45 -0.19 -9.81
CA GLU A 14 6.69 -1.35 -10.32
C GLU A 14 5.21 -1.29 -9.91
N GLY A 15 4.92 -0.78 -8.72
CA GLY A 15 3.54 -0.56 -8.27
C GLY A 15 2.85 0.56 -9.06
N VAL A 16 3.56 1.65 -9.36
CA VAL A 16 3.06 2.78 -10.16
C VAL A 16 2.69 2.33 -11.57
N ILE A 17 3.51 1.49 -12.22
CA ILE A 17 3.21 0.94 -13.54
C ILE A 17 1.90 0.15 -13.51
N LYS A 18 1.72 -0.74 -12.52
CA LYS A 18 0.50 -1.54 -12.40
C LYS A 18 -0.74 -0.68 -12.12
N ALA A 19 -0.62 0.31 -11.23
CA ALA A 19 -1.70 1.24 -10.93
C ALA A 19 -2.08 2.07 -12.17
N GLN A 20 -1.09 2.52 -12.92
CA GLN A 20 -1.30 3.23 -14.18
C GLN A 20 -2.11 2.38 -15.17
N ASP A 21 -1.82 1.07 -15.27
CA ASP A 21 -2.56 0.18 -16.18
C ASP A 21 -4.03 -0.01 -15.77
N ILE A 22 -4.33 0.02 -14.47
CA ILE A 22 -5.72 0.01 -13.96
C ILE A 22 -6.43 1.32 -14.35
N LEU A 23 -5.80 2.47 -14.11
CA LEU A 23 -6.38 3.78 -14.41
C LEU A 23 -6.56 4.02 -15.91
N LYS A 24 -5.62 3.56 -16.75
CA LYS A 24 -5.74 3.58 -18.23
C LYS A 24 -7.00 2.86 -18.71
N LYS A 25 -7.41 1.79 -18.02
CA LYS A 25 -8.61 0.99 -18.33
C LYS A 25 -9.88 1.54 -17.69
N GLN A 26 -9.85 2.77 -17.17
CA GLN A 26 -10.97 3.39 -16.45
C GLN A 26 -11.38 2.61 -15.20
N GLY A 27 -10.44 1.91 -14.57
CA GLY A 27 -10.64 1.29 -13.26
C GLY A 27 -10.72 2.32 -12.14
N LYS A 28 -11.08 1.86 -10.93
CA LYS A 28 -11.22 2.74 -9.76
C LYS A 28 -9.87 3.17 -9.21
N ALA A 29 -9.81 4.39 -8.68
CA ALA A 29 -8.61 4.93 -8.04
C ALA A 29 -8.21 4.11 -6.79
N GLY A 30 -9.19 3.64 -6.02
CA GLY A 30 -8.96 2.75 -4.88
C GLY A 30 -8.21 1.49 -5.29
N ASP A 31 -8.74 0.74 -6.26
CA ASP A 31 -8.11 -0.50 -6.76
C ASP A 31 -6.67 -0.27 -7.26
N ALA A 32 -6.42 0.88 -7.91
CA ALA A 32 -5.10 1.26 -8.40
C ALA A 32 -4.10 1.51 -7.25
N VAL A 33 -4.48 2.31 -6.26
CA VAL A 33 -3.65 2.60 -5.07
C VAL A 33 -3.42 1.33 -4.26
N GLU A 34 -4.47 0.53 -4.07
CA GLU A 34 -4.40 -0.73 -3.33
C GLU A 34 -3.41 -1.71 -4.00
N THR A 35 -3.44 -1.79 -5.34
CA THR A 35 -2.53 -2.67 -6.11
C THR A 35 -1.08 -2.20 -6.05
N LEU A 36 -0.87 -0.88 -6.08
CA LEU A 36 0.45 -0.27 -5.95
C LEU A 36 1.09 -0.63 -4.62
N ILE A 37 0.39 -0.32 -3.52
CA ILE A 37 0.90 -0.53 -2.16
C ILE A 37 1.18 -2.01 -1.93
N ASN A 38 0.27 -2.89 -2.38
CA ASN A 38 0.46 -4.33 -2.27
C ASN A 38 1.71 -4.85 -2.97
N THR A 39 2.00 -4.31 -4.15
CA THR A 39 3.20 -4.72 -4.89
C THR A 39 4.46 -4.39 -4.11
N VAL A 40 4.45 -3.29 -3.37
CA VAL A 40 5.57 -2.86 -2.53
C VAL A 40 5.63 -3.67 -1.23
N GLU A 41 4.52 -3.78 -0.49
CA GLU A 41 4.46 -4.49 0.79
C GLU A 41 4.77 -5.99 0.69
N ALA A 42 4.41 -6.62 -0.43
CA ALA A 42 4.63 -8.05 -0.64
C ALA A 42 6.07 -8.39 -1.05
N TYR A 43 6.91 -7.39 -1.36
CA TYR A 43 8.26 -7.65 -1.84
C TYR A 43 9.24 -7.89 -0.67
N PRO A 44 9.78 -9.12 -0.51
CA PRO A 44 10.53 -9.52 0.69
C PRO A 44 11.89 -8.81 0.86
N TYR A 45 12.40 -8.22 -0.21
CA TYR A 45 13.71 -7.55 -0.17
C TYR A 45 13.61 -6.06 0.19
N TYR A 46 12.41 -5.47 0.27
CA TYR A 46 12.27 -4.11 0.80
C TYR A 46 12.30 -4.13 2.32
N LYS A 47 13.18 -3.33 2.90
CA LYS A 47 13.45 -3.32 4.36
C LYS A 47 12.66 -2.26 5.13
N SER A 48 11.97 -1.39 4.42
CA SER A 48 11.25 -0.25 4.99
C SER A 48 9.73 -0.43 5.04
N VAL A 49 9.16 -1.43 4.35
CA VAL A 49 7.71 -1.53 4.15
C VAL A 49 7.26 -2.99 4.12
N GLY A 50 6.17 -3.30 4.82
CA GLY A 50 5.46 -4.58 4.72
C GLY A 50 6.29 -5.80 5.15
N TYR A 51 6.23 -6.87 4.34
CA TYR A 51 6.74 -8.20 4.70
C TYR A 51 8.24 -8.24 4.98
N GLY A 52 9.03 -7.44 4.26
CA GLY A 52 10.48 -7.37 4.45
C GLY A 52 10.94 -6.36 5.51
N GLY A 53 10.00 -5.68 6.19
CA GLY A 53 10.26 -4.63 7.17
C GLY A 53 11.21 -5.06 8.29
N LEU A 54 12.04 -4.14 8.74
CA LEU A 54 12.91 -4.37 9.90
C LEU A 54 12.08 -4.46 11.18
N PRO A 55 12.41 -5.40 12.09
CA PRO A 55 11.70 -5.53 13.35
C PRO A 55 12.05 -4.39 14.33
N ASN A 56 11.19 -4.22 15.34
CA ASN A 56 11.47 -3.43 16.53
C ASN A 56 12.55 -4.11 17.42
N GLU A 57 12.89 -3.48 18.55
CA GLU A 57 13.90 -3.99 19.50
C GLU A 57 13.62 -5.42 19.98
N GLN A 58 12.35 -5.81 20.06
CA GLN A 58 11.93 -7.16 20.50
C GLN A 58 11.97 -8.20 19.36
N GLY A 59 12.44 -7.84 18.17
CA GLY A 59 12.47 -8.73 17.01
C GLY A 59 11.09 -8.90 16.35
N ILE A 60 10.13 -8.03 16.67
CA ILE A 60 8.75 -8.08 16.20
C ILE A 60 8.62 -7.10 15.03
N VAL A 61 8.18 -7.59 13.86
CA VAL A 61 7.81 -6.70 12.75
C VAL A 61 6.44 -6.11 13.04
N GLU A 62 6.39 -4.79 13.10
CA GLU A 62 5.20 -3.98 13.28
C GLU A 62 5.06 -3.03 12.10
N MET A 63 3.82 -2.74 11.73
CA MET A 63 3.52 -1.92 10.57
C MET A 63 2.32 -1.01 10.83
N ASP A 64 2.40 0.17 10.23
CA ASP A 64 1.37 1.18 10.26
C ASP A 64 0.87 1.41 8.83
N ALA A 65 -0.45 1.50 8.66
CA ALA A 65 -1.06 1.75 7.36
C ALA A 65 -2.32 2.59 7.53
N ALA A 66 -2.58 3.48 6.58
CA ALA A 66 -3.79 4.28 6.51
C ALA A 66 -4.27 4.40 5.06
N TYR A 67 -5.58 4.50 4.88
CA TYR A 67 -6.22 4.66 3.58
C TYR A 67 -7.37 5.67 3.69
N MET A 68 -7.61 6.39 2.60
CA MET A 68 -8.73 7.32 2.45
C MET A 68 -9.36 7.12 1.07
N ASP A 69 -10.68 6.96 1.04
CA ASP A 69 -11.45 7.05 -0.18
C ASP A 69 -11.79 8.51 -0.48
N GLY A 70 -11.40 9.00 -1.66
CA GLY A 70 -11.62 10.37 -2.09
C GLY A 70 -13.06 10.71 -2.47
N ASP A 71 -13.89 9.70 -2.80
CA ASP A 71 -15.28 9.92 -3.20
C ASP A 71 -16.20 10.04 -1.97
N SER A 72 -16.00 9.17 -0.98
CA SER A 72 -16.83 9.10 0.22
C SER A 72 -16.24 9.82 1.44
N PHE A 73 -14.96 10.20 1.39
CA PHE A 73 -14.17 10.64 2.54
C PHE A 73 -14.08 9.62 3.68
N ALA A 74 -14.38 8.35 3.42
CA ALA A 74 -14.17 7.27 4.38
C ALA A 74 -12.67 7.03 4.60
N ILE A 75 -12.28 6.78 5.85
CA ILE A 75 -10.88 6.63 6.27
C ILE A 75 -10.77 5.40 7.17
N GLY A 76 -9.69 4.65 7.01
CA GLY A 76 -9.30 3.58 7.94
C GLY A 76 -7.80 3.61 8.18
N ALA A 77 -7.39 3.20 9.38
CA ALA A 77 -5.99 3.15 9.77
C ALA A 77 -5.73 2.05 10.79
N VAL A 78 -4.53 1.50 10.77
CA VAL A 78 -3.99 0.55 11.75
C VAL A 78 -2.60 0.99 12.15
N SER A 79 -2.24 0.76 13.41
CA SER A 79 -0.90 1.05 13.94
C SER A 79 -0.40 -0.07 14.84
N SER A 80 0.93 -0.19 14.94
CA SER A 80 1.62 -1.24 15.71
C SER A 80 1.10 -2.65 15.38
N TRP A 81 0.69 -2.86 14.12
CA TRP A 81 0.03 -4.09 13.73
C TRP A 81 1.04 -5.20 13.56
N HIS A 82 0.82 -6.31 14.29
CA HIS A 82 1.66 -7.48 14.21
C HIS A 82 0.95 -8.62 13.46
N SER A 83 1.38 -8.91 12.23
CA SER A 83 0.93 -10.07 11.47
C SER A 83 1.99 -10.55 10.50
N LYS A 84 2.09 -11.87 10.32
CA LYS A 84 2.97 -12.51 9.30
C LYS A 84 2.44 -12.36 7.87
N ARG A 85 1.28 -11.72 7.68
CA ARG A 85 0.68 -11.43 6.36
C ARG A 85 0.06 -10.03 6.37
N GLN A 86 0.39 -9.30 5.30
CA GLN A 86 -0.12 -8.04 4.77
C GLN A 86 -1.20 -7.26 5.55
N THR A 87 -0.96 -5.96 5.72
CA THR A 87 -1.80 -4.94 6.40
C THR A 87 -3.13 -4.60 5.71
N ARG A 88 -3.26 -4.96 4.43
CA ARG A 88 -4.29 -4.50 3.49
C ARG A 88 -5.75 -4.63 3.95
N CYS A 89 -6.13 -5.69 4.65
CA CYS A 89 -7.56 -5.99 4.86
C CYS A 89 -8.24 -5.15 5.96
N ILE A 90 -7.52 -4.31 6.71
CA ILE A 90 -8.08 -3.65 7.91
C ILE A 90 -8.19 -2.12 7.76
N SER A 91 -7.39 -1.49 6.89
CA SER A 91 -7.40 -0.03 6.71
C SER A 91 -8.32 0.48 5.59
N SER A 92 -8.79 -0.39 4.69
CA SER A 92 -9.76 -0.03 3.65
C SER A 92 -11.17 -0.07 4.24
N PRO A 93 -11.98 1.00 4.12
CA PRO A 93 -13.35 1.05 4.64
C PRO A 93 -14.29 0.06 3.94
#